data_AF-A0A5N4E3N8-F1
#
_entry.id   AF-A0A5N4E3N8-F1
#
_cell.length_a   1.000
_cell.length_b   1.000
_cell.length_c   1.000
_cell.angle_alpha   90.00
_cell.angle_beta   90.00
_cell.angle_gamma   90.00
#
_symmetry.space_group_name_H-M   'P 1'
#
loop_
_entity.id
_entity.type
_entity.pdbx_description
1 polymer ?
#
loop_
_entity_poly.entity_id
_entity_poly.type
_entity_poly.pdbx_seq_one_letter_code
_entity_poly.pdbx_strand_id
1 'polypeptide(L)'
;MGTKLPIDVLTLFNPNKTVVKMFVVIYDLRDMPANHQTFLRQRTFSVPVKQEMKRSVNKENIRHTEERLLRYLIHLRFQSSKSGKIYLHRDVRLLFSRKSMEVDSGAAYELKSYTESPTNPQFSPRC
;
A
#
# COMPACT_ATOMS: atom_id res chain seq x y z
N MET A 1 9.05 7.32 25.25
CA MET A 1 7.94 8.07 24.61
C MET A 1 7.76 7.55 23.18
N GLY A 2 6.71 6.76 22.93
CA GLY A 2 6.42 6.27 21.57
C GLY A 2 5.88 7.42 20.72
N THR A 3 6.69 7.95 19.82
CA THR A 3 6.21 8.95 18.86
C THR A 3 5.28 8.25 17.86
N LYS A 4 4.03 8.70 17.81
CA LYS A 4 3.02 8.20 16.86
C LYS A 4 3.57 8.39 15.44
N LEU A 5 3.61 7.33 14.65
CA LEU A 5 4.03 7.43 13.25
C LEU A 5 3.06 8.37 12.50
N PRO A 6 3.56 9.23 11.59
CA PRO A 6 2.72 10.01 10.70
C PRO A 6 1.73 9.14 9.93
N ILE A 7 0.51 9.66 9.75
CA ILE A 7 -0.56 9.01 8.99
C ILE A 7 -1.05 10.04 7.99
N ASP A 8 -0.92 9.72 6.70
CA ASP A 8 -1.59 10.48 5.65
C ASP A 8 -2.85 9.74 5.19
N VAL A 9 -3.94 10.48 5.08
CA VAL A 9 -5.20 10.00 4.50
C VAL A 9 -5.35 10.65 3.13
N LEU A 10 -5.37 9.83 2.09
CA LEU A 10 -5.69 10.28 0.73
C LEU A 10 -7.07 9.75 0.32
N THR A 11 -7.98 10.67 0.02
CA THR A 11 -9.33 10.35 -0.43
C THR A 11 -9.46 10.58 -1.92
N LEU A 12 -9.75 9.51 -2.66
CA LEU A 12 -10.08 9.60 -4.08
C LEU A 12 -11.59 9.81 -4.25
N PHE A 13 -11.95 10.87 -4.96
CA PHE A 13 -13.32 11.14 -5.38
C PHE A 13 -13.50 10.88 -6.87
N ASN A 14 -14.69 10.46 -7.27
CA ASN A 14 -15.09 10.45 -8.68
C ASN A 14 -15.50 11.88 -9.13
N PRO A 15 -15.74 12.12 -10.43
CA PRO A 15 -16.19 13.44 -10.91
C PRO A 15 -17.48 13.95 -10.27
N ASN A 16 -18.33 13.05 -9.77
CA ASN A 16 -19.56 13.38 -9.04
C ASN A 16 -19.31 13.69 -7.54
N LYS A 17 -18.05 13.83 -7.13
CA LYS A 17 -17.61 14.10 -5.74
C LYS A 17 -17.98 13.01 -4.74
N THR A 18 -18.27 11.80 -5.20
CA THR A 18 -18.45 10.61 -4.35
C THR A 18 -17.11 9.96 -4.05
N VAL A 19 -16.92 9.49 -2.82
CA VAL A 19 -15.71 8.76 -2.43
C VAL A 19 -15.64 7.42 -3.16
N VAL A 20 -14.54 7.20 -3.89
CA VAL A 20 -14.21 5.92 -4.54
C VAL A 20 -13.38 5.05 -3.61
N LYS A 21 -12.34 5.62 -2.99
CA LYS A 21 -11.45 4.90 -2.09
C LYS A 21 -10.69 5.86 -1.17
N MET A 22 -10.61 5.51 0.11
CA MET A 22 -9.67 6.13 1.05
C MET A 22 -8.45 5.23 1.21
N PHE A 23 -7.27 5.82 1.08
CA PHE A 23 -5.98 5.20 1.40
C PHE A 23 -5.47 5.80 2.70
N VAL A 24 -5.16 4.94 3.66
CA VAL A 24 -4.55 5.33 4.94
C VAL A 24 -3.10 4.86 4.89
N VAL A 25 -2.18 5.77 4.57
CA VAL A 25 -0.76 5.43 4.39
C VAL A 25 -0.01 5.85 5.65
N ILE A 26 0.45 4.85 6.41
CA ILE A 26 1.32 5.03 7.57
C ILE A 26 2.76 4.91 7.09
N TYR A 27 3.61 5.85 7.49
CA TYR A 27 5.02 5.85 7.09
C TYR A 27 5.92 6.64 8.03
N ASP A 28 7.23 6.34 7.97
CA ASP A 28 8.27 7.12 8.64
C ASP A 28 9.30 7.58 7.62
N LEU A 29 9.42 8.90 7.46
CA LEU A 29 10.39 9.54 6.59
C LEU A 29 11.25 10.56 7.34
N ARG A 30 11.27 10.49 8.68
CA ARG A 30 12.04 11.43 9.52
C ARG A 30 13.53 11.35 9.28
N ASP A 31 14.02 10.16 8.93
CA ASP A 31 15.44 9.91 8.65
C ASP A 31 15.84 10.28 7.20
N MET A 32 14.91 10.79 6.36
CA MET A 32 15.24 11.18 4.99
C MET A 32 16.13 12.44 5.01
N PRO A 33 17.39 12.39 4.52
CA PRO A 33 18.29 13.53 4.55
C PRO A 33 17.80 14.66 3.63
N ALA A 34 18.34 15.88 3.80
CA ALA A 34 18.03 17.00 2.91
C ALA A 34 18.36 16.68 1.44
N ASN A 35 17.57 17.22 0.50
CA ASN A 35 17.73 17.01 -0.95
C ASN A 35 17.76 15.53 -1.38
N HIS A 36 17.01 14.67 -0.70
CA HIS A 36 16.82 13.28 -1.09
C HIS A 36 15.39 13.03 -1.55
N GLN A 37 15.18 11.89 -2.19
CA GLN A 37 13.89 11.40 -2.60
C GLN A 37 13.74 9.91 -2.26
N THR A 38 12.49 9.49 -2.11
CA THR A 38 12.11 8.08 -2.00
C THR A 38 10.68 7.91 -2.51
N PHE A 39 10.14 6.72 -2.42
CA PHE A 39 8.74 6.47 -2.68
C PHE A 39 8.17 5.49 -1.67
N LEU A 40 6.86 5.52 -1.50
CA LEU A 40 6.09 4.52 -0.79
C LEU A 40 5.11 3.87 -1.73
N ARG A 41 4.92 2.57 -1.58
CA ARG A 41 3.82 1.86 -2.24
C ARG A 41 2.94 1.23 -1.18
N GLN A 42 1.67 1.56 -1.17
CA GLN A 42 0.70 0.79 -0.41
C GLN A 42 -0.05 -0.14 -1.35
N ARG A 43 -0.03 -1.43 -1.04
CA ARG A 43 -0.74 -2.48 -1.77
C ARG A 43 -1.83 -3.05 -0.89
N THR A 44 -3.05 -3.08 -1.40
CA THR A 44 -4.19 -3.72 -0.74
C THR A 44 -4.55 -4.99 -1.49
N PHE A 45 -4.50 -6.12 -0.78
CA PHE A 45 -4.84 -7.45 -1.29
C PHE A 45 -6.17 -7.91 -0.72
N SER A 46 -6.94 -8.65 -1.51
CA SER A 46 -8.00 -9.53 -1.06
C SER A 46 -7.36 -10.85 -0.67
N VAL A 47 -7.51 -11.26 0.59
CA VAL A 47 -6.92 -12.49 1.15
C VAL A 47 -8.05 -13.37 1.67
N PRO A 48 -8.07 -14.68 1.38
CA PRO A 48 -9.10 -15.57 1.88
C PRO A 48 -9.01 -15.62 3.41
N VAL A 49 -10.17 -15.53 4.06
CA VAL A 49 -10.28 -15.80 5.48
C VAL A 49 -10.13 -17.31 5.64
N LYS A 50 -9.03 -17.75 6.26
CA LYS A 50 -8.84 -19.17 6.56
C LYS A 50 -9.94 -19.60 7.53
N GLN A 51 -10.94 -20.34 7.06
CA GLN A 51 -11.79 -21.12 7.95
C GLN A 51 -10.92 -22.25 8.50
N GLU A 52 -10.88 -22.41 9.83
CA GLU A 52 -10.21 -23.54 10.47
C GLU A 52 -10.92 -24.85 10.09
N MET A 53 -10.59 -25.40 8.92
CA MET A 53 -10.95 -26.75 8.57
C MET A 53 -9.66 -27.55 8.42
N LYS A 54 -9.42 -28.43 9.40
CA LYS A 54 -8.32 -29.39 9.42
C LYS A 54 -8.31 -30.17 8.11
N ARG A 55 -7.47 -29.81 7.14
CA ARG A 55 -7.00 -30.73 6.10
C ARG A 55 -5.54 -30.50 5.76
N SER A 56 -4.86 -31.63 5.75
CA SER A 56 -3.44 -31.91 5.66
C SER A 56 -2.82 -31.70 4.28
N VAL A 57 -1.57 -31.25 4.29
CA VAL A 57 -0.41 -31.71 3.47
C VAL A 57 -0.28 -31.19 2.03
N ASN A 58 0.83 -30.43 1.85
CA ASN A 58 1.72 -30.28 0.68
C ASN A 58 1.20 -29.61 -0.62
N LYS A 59 1.34 -28.28 -0.71
CA LYS A 59 1.64 -27.54 -1.97
C LYS A 59 2.07 -26.09 -1.66
N GLU A 60 3.23 -25.95 -1.02
CA GLU A 60 3.56 -24.80 -0.17
C GLU A 60 4.02 -23.51 -0.90
N ASN A 61 4.31 -23.50 -2.21
CA ASN A 61 4.89 -22.30 -2.84
C ASN A 61 4.09 -21.66 -3.99
N ILE A 62 3.22 -22.40 -4.70
CA ILE A 62 2.44 -21.84 -5.84
C ILE A 62 1.07 -21.34 -5.39
N ARG A 63 0.49 -21.91 -4.33
CA ARG A 63 -0.88 -21.57 -3.85
C ARG A 63 -0.96 -20.22 -3.13
N HIS A 64 0.11 -19.76 -2.49
CA HIS A 64 0.08 -18.53 -1.71
C HIS A 64 -0.11 -17.25 -2.54
N THR A 65 0.29 -17.26 -3.81
CA THR A 65 0.07 -16.11 -4.73
C THR A 65 -1.36 -16.09 -5.25
N GLU A 66 -1.96 -17.24 -5.52
CA GLU A 66 -3.35 -17.34 -5.98
C GLU A 66 -4.36 -16.95 -4.89
N GLU A 67 -3.99 -17.13 -3.62
CA GLU A 67 -4.83 -16.71 -2.50
C GLU A 67 -4.90 -15.18 -2.37
N ARG A 68 -3.87 -14.43 -2.74
CA ARG A 68 -3.83 -12.97 -2.50
C ARG A 68 -3.96 -12.18 -3.79
N LEU A 69 -5.15 -11.65 -4.05
CA LEU A 69 -5.42 -10.83 -5.24
C LEU A 69 -5.17 -9.35 -4.95
N LEU A 70 -4.27 -8.71 -5.69
CA LEU A 70 -4.06 -7.26 -5.60
C LEU A 70 -5.34 -6.53 -6.06
N ARG A 71 -5.90 -5.68 -5.19
CA ARG A 71 -7.11 -4.89 -5.46
C ARG A 71 -6.78 -3.42 -5.72
N TYR A 72 -5.91 -2.86 -4.90
CA TYR A 72 -5.53 -1.46 -4.98
C TYR A 72 -4.02 -1.33 -4.81
N LEU A 73 -3.41 -0.43 -5.58
CA LEU A 73 -2.06 0.04 -5.31
C LEU A 73 -2.04 1.56 -5.42
N ILE A 74 -1.43 2.21 -4.43
CA ILE A 74 -1.07 3.62 -4.51
C ILE A 74 0.45 3.75 -4.42
N HIS A 75 1.02 4.55 -5.31
CA HIS A 75 2.43 4.90 -5.32
C HIS A 75 2.58 6.40 -5.10
N LEU A 76 3.25 6.74 -4.01
CA LEU A 76 3.52 8.10 -3.57
C LEU A 76 5.02 8.34 -3.61
N ARG A 77 5.44 9.42 -4.25
CA ARG A 77 6.85 9.82 -4.28
C ARG A 77 7.05 10.97 -3.31
N PHE A 78 8.10 10.89 -2.49
CA PHE A 78 8.43 11.91 -1.51
C PHE A 78 9.78 12.51 -1.80
N GLN A 79 9.93 13.77 -1.39
CA GLN A 79 11.17 14.51 -1.53
C GLN A 79 11.39 15.42 -0.33
N SER A 80 12.63 15.52 0.12
CA SER A 80 13.04 16.52 1.10
C SER A 80 13.61 17.77 0.42
N SER A 81 13.33 18.92 0.99
CA SER A 81 13.95 20.21 0.61
C SER A 81 15.35 20.38 1.23
N LYS A 82 16.02 21.49 0.90
CA LYS A 82 17.30 21.90 1.52
C LYS A 82 17.20 22.01 3.06
N SER A 83 16.04 22.37 3.59
CA SER A 83 15.80 22.49 5.04
C SER A 83 15.21 21.21 5.67
N GLY A 84 15.19 20.08 4.96
CA GLY A 84 14.66 18.80 5.47
C GLY A 84 13.13 18.66 5.46
N LYS A 85 12.37 19.68 5.07
CA LYS A 85 10.90 19.56 4.94
C LYS A 85 10.54 18.54 3.86
N ILE A 86 9.59 17.65 4.17
CA ILE A 86 9.13 16.55 3.32
C ILE A 86 7.89 16.96 2.54
N TYR A 87 7.84 16.62 1.26
CA TYR A 87 6.71 16.90 0.39
C TYR A 87 6.41 15.70 -0.51
N LEU A 88 5.16 15.58 -0.91
CA LEU A 88 4.79 14.75 -2.04
C LEU A 88 5.36 15.38 -3.33
N HIS A 89 6.00 14.57 -4.16
CA HIS A 89 6.75 15.01 -5.33
C HIS A 89 6.21 14.33 -6.59
N ARG A 90 5.85 15.12 -7.61
CA ARG A 90 5.24 14.66 -8.88
C ARG A 90 3.83 14.07 -8.71
N ASP A 91 3.49 13.13 -9.58
CA ASP A 91 2.20 12.48 -9.73
C ASP A 91 1.94 11.40 -8.67
N VAL A 92 0.68 11.30 -8.24
CA VAL A 92 0.17 10.13 -7.51
C VAL A 92 -0.27 9.10 -8.53
N ARG A 93 0.27 7.88 -8.44
CA ARG A 93 -0.13 6.78 -9.34
C ARG A 93 -1.00 5.79 -8.59
N LEU A 94 -2.10 5.41 -9.22
CA LEU A 94 -3.09 4.49 -8.68
C LEU A 94 -3.30 3.33 -9.64
N LEU A 95 -3.49 2.13 -9.08
CA LEU A 95 -3.95 0.96 -9.81
C LEU A 95 -5.16 0.38 -9.10
N PHE A 96 -6.20 0.12 -9.88
CA PHE A 96 -7.45 -0.51 -9.44
C PHE A 96 -7.62 -1.82 -10.19
N SER A 97 -7.82 -2.91 -9.45
CA SER A 97 -8.24 -4.16 -10.06
C SER A 97 -9.65 -4.01 -10.61
N ARG A 98 -9.84 -4.49 -11.85
CA ARG A 98 -11.15 -4.55 -12.49
C ARG A 98 -11.90 -5.84 -12.17
N LYS A 99 -11.25 -6.83 -11.54
CA LYS A 99 -11.88 -8.09 -11.18
C LYS A 99 -12.90 -7.82 -10.07
N SER A 100 -14.13 -8.31 -10.21
CA SER A 100 -15.10 -8.30 -9.12
C SER A 100 -14.55 -9.06 -7.91
N MET A 101 -15.01 -8.71 -6.71
CA MET A 101 -14.92 -9.63 -5.59
C MET A 101 -16.02 -10.65 -5.81
N GLU A 102 -15.70 -11.77 -6.44
CA GLU A 102 -16.66 -12.85 -6.63
C GLU A 102 -17.00 -13.40 -5.24
N VAL A 103 -18.21 -13.09 -4.77
CA VAL A 103 -18.77 -13.61 -3.50
C VAL A 103 -19.42 -14.98 -3.73
N ASP A 104 -19.57 -15.39 -4.99
CA ASP A 104 -20.31 -16.58 -5.42
C ASP A 104 -19.72 -17.91 -4.92
N SER A 105 -18.47 -17.90 -4.44
CA SER A 105 -17.81 -19.08 -3.87
C SER A 105 -18.17 -19.34 -2.39
N GLY A 106 -18.92 -18.46 -1.72
CA GLY A 106 -19.22 -18.57 -0.29
C GLY A 106 -17.99 -18.39 0.64
N ALA A 107 -16.79 -18.25 0.06
CA ALA A 107 -15.56 -17.99 0.78
C ALA A 107 -15.46 -16.51 1.15
N ALA A 108 -15.26 -16.22 2.43
CA ALA A 108 -15.03 -14.87 2.90
C ALA A 108 -13.61 -14.41 2.54
N TYR A 109 -13.47 -13.18 2.03
CA TYR A 109 -12.19 -12.52 1.82
C TYR A 109 -12.11 -11.26 2.67
N GLU A 110 -10.93 -10.98 3.20
CA GLU A 110 -10.60 -9.74 3.90
C GLU A 110 -9.61 -8.90 3.09
N LEU A 111 -9.71 -7.57 3.22
CA LEU A 111 -8.75 -6.65 2.59
C LEU A 111 -7.58 -6.40 3.55
N LYS A 112 -6.36 -6.71 3.10
CA LYS A 112 -5.12 -6.42 3.84
C LYS A 112 -4.27 -5.41 3.08
N SER A 113 -3.88 -4.33 3.75
CA SER A 113 -3.03 -3.29 3.18
C SER A 113 -1.61 -3.34 3.76
N TYR A 114 -0.61 -3.19 2.90
CA TYR A 114 0.80 -3.20 3.26
C TYR A 114 1.49 -2.00 2.60
N THR A 115 2.21 -1.20 3.39
CA THR A 115 3.03 -0.10 2.88
C THR A 115 4.49 -0.53 2.85
N GLU A 116 5.15 -0.38 1.70
CA GLU A 116 6.55 -0.70 1.49
C GLU A 116 7.33 0.54 1.00
N SER A 117 8.59 0.66 1.43
CA SER A 117 9.57 1.62 0.93
C SER A 117 10.76 0.88 0.32
N PRO A 118 11.59 1.53 -0.51
CA PRO A 118 12.92 1.02 -0.84
C PRO A 118 13.72 0.70 0.41
N THR A 119 14.57 -0.32 0.34
CA THR A 119 15.49 -0.69 1.44
C THR A 119 16.96 -0.48 1.08
N ASN A 120 17.32 -0.55 -0.21
CA ASN A 120 18.70 -0.40 -0.65
C ASN A 120 18.81 0.29 -2.04
N PRO A 121 19.13 1.60 -2.10
CA PRO A 121 19.12 2.55 -0.98
C PRO A 121 17.68 2.90 -0.57
N GLN A 122 17.45 3.19 0.71
CA GLN A 122 16.15 3.66 1.20
C GLN A 122 15.82 5.07 0.69
N PHE A 123 16.84 5.93 0.61
CA PHE A 123 16.75 7.30 0.11
C PHE A 123 17.81 7.52 -0.97
N SER A 124 17.45 8.22 -2.03
CA SER A 124 18.38 8.54 -3.12
C SER A 124 18.60 10.06 -3.18
N PRO A 125 19.83 10.54 -3.44
CA PRO A 125 20.06 11.96 -3.70
C PRO A 125 19.18 12.47 -4.84
N ARG A 126 18.79 13.75 -4.75
CA ARG A 126 18.19 14.47 -5.87
C ARG A 126 19.26 14.68 -6.94
N CYS A 127 18.99 14.24 -8.16
CA CYS A 127 19.74 14.64 -9.35
C CYS A 127 19.35 16.06 -9.76
#